data_AF-A0A150LPN0-F1
#
_entry.id   AF-A0A150LPN0-F1
#
_cell.length_a   1.000
_cell.length_b   1.000
_cell.length_c   1.000
_cell.angle_alpha   90.00
_cell.angle_beta   90.00
_cell.angle_gamma   90.00
#
_symmetry.space_group_name_H-M   'P 1'
#
loop_
_entity.id
_entity.type
_entity.pdbx_description
1 polymer ?
#
loop_
_entity_poly.entity_id
_entity_poly.type
_entity_poly.pdbx_seq_one_letter_code
_entity_poly.pdbx_strand_id
1 'polypeptide(L)'
;MDIAVRKKKPIVLEKLDTTLSKTGDRYGNKKANRMKSMFAYRKMIQAIKSRADKMGVAVIEVNPAFTSVSGKMKYMRKFGISIHQAAAFTIGRRGLGYKEKAPKVLKKYVPKDASHHWKHWSILNKKFSVRTHTLYHLFNVNQPYQEIDVFHPSLLEEEKQQLIKTLA
;
A
#
# COMPACT_ATOMS: atom_id res chain seq x y z
N MET A 1 -18.46 -12.28 2.84
CA MET A 1 -19.54 -11.60 3.58
C MET A 1 -19.80 -12.27 4.91
N ASP A 2 -19.96 -13.58 4.93
CA ASP A 2 -20.33 -14.35 6.13
C ASP A 2 -19.39 -14.13 7.32
N ILE A 3 -18.08 -13.96 7.06
CA ILE A 3 -17.10 -13.61 8.10
C ILE A 3 -17.43 -12.27 8.77
N ALA A 4 -17.80 -11.25 7.99
CA ALA A 4 -18.11 -9.91 8.50
C ALA A 4 -19.39 -9.93 9.33
N VAL A 5 -20.42 -10.65 8.87
CA VAL A 5 -21.69 -10.86 9.59
C VAL A 5 -21.43 -11.59 10.91
N ARG A 6 -20.76 -12.74 10.87
CA ARG A 6 -20.46 -13.56 12.06
C ARG A 6 -19.66 -12.78 13.10
N LYS A 7 -18.72 -11.94 12.67
CA LYS A 7 -17.88 -11.13 13.56
C LYS A 7 -18.50 -9.78 13.93
N LYS A 8 -19.66 -9.43 13.37
CA LYS A 8 -20.33 -8.13 13.53
C LYS A 8 -19.37 -6.96 13.26
N LYS A 9 -18.63 -7.05 12.15
CA LYS A 9 -17.66 -6.02 11.74
C LYS A 9 -18.02 -5.44 10.38
N PRO A 10 -17.82 -4.13 10.17
CA PRO A 10 -18.01 -3.52 8.86
C PRO A 10 -16.93 -4.00 7.88
N ILE A 11 -17.20 -3.81 6.60
CA ILE A 11 -16.23 -4.05 5.53
C ILE A 11 -15.65 -2.69 5.11
N VAL A 12 -14.33 -2.62 5.05
CA VAL A 12 -13.62 -1.44 4.55
C VAL A 12 -13.06 -1.75 3.18
N LEU A 13 -13.30 -0.87 2.23
CA LEU A 13 -12.79 -0.98 0.87
C LEU A 13 -12.21 0.35 0.40
N GLU A 14 -11.20 0.27 -0.45
CA GLU A 14 -10.68 1.46 -1.12
C GLU A 14 -11.68 1.96 -2.15
N LYS A 15 -11.63 3.25 -2.49
CA LYS A 15 -12.32 3.84 -3.63
C LYS A 15 -11.35 4.00 -4.79
N LEU A 16 -11.09 2.92 -5.53
CA LEU A 16 -10.21 2.97 -6.71
C LEU A 16 -10.97 3.51 -7.93
N ASP A 17 -10.35 4.47 -8.61
CA ASP A 17 -10.77 4.86 -9.94
C ASP A 17 -9.93 4.15 -10.99
N THR A 18 -10.52 3.15 -11.64
CA THR A 18 -9.86 2.37 -12.70
C THR A 18 -10.31 2.81 -14.10
N THR A 19 -10.98 3.95 -14.25
CA THR A 19 -11.50 4.39 -15.55
C THR A 19 -10.36 4.75 -16.50
N LEU A 20 -9.51 5.68 -16.09
CA LEU A 20 -8.36 6.16 -16.87
C LEU A 20 -7.37 5.04 -17.22
N SER A 21 -7.13 4.10 -16.30
CA SER A 21 -6.20 3.00 -16.58
C SER A 21 -6.72 2.05 -17.65
N LYS A 22 -8.04 1.93 -17.82
CA LYS A 22 -8.66 1.07 -18.85
C LYS A 22 -8.80 1.74 -20.21
N THR A 23 -9.00 3.05 -20.25
CA THR A 23 -9.28 3.80 -21.49
C THR A 23 -8.13 4.66 -21.98
N GLY A 24 -7.13 4.93 -21.15
CA GLY A 24 -6.08 5.90 -21.43
C GLY A 24 -5.03 5.46 -22.46
N ASP A 25 -4.96 4.18 -22.80
CA ASP A 25 -3.87 3.63 -23.61
C ASP A 25 -4.39 2.86 -24.83
N ARG A 26 -5.14 3.55 -25.71
CA ARG A 26 -5.81 2.96 -26.89
C ARG A 26 -4.84 2.23 -27.83
N TYR A 27 -3.60 2.71 -27.95
CA TYR A 27 -2.56 2.15 -28.83
C TYR A 27 -1.44 1.42 -28.07
N GLY A 28 -1.60 1.20 -26.77
CA GLY A 28 -0.61 0.51 -25.94
C GLY A 28 -0.59 -1.01 -26.10
N ASN A 29 0.15 -1.67 -25.21
CA ASN A 29 0.32 -3.12 -25.25
C ASN A 29 -1.02 -3.87 -25.10
N LYS A 30 -1.40 -4.63 -26.13
CA LYS A 30 -2.64 -5.42 -26.19
C LYS A 30 -2.84 -6.35 -24.99
N LYS A 31 -1.79 -7.03 -24.52
CA LYS A 31 -1.85 -7.95 -23.37
C LYS A 31 -2.13 -7.18 -22.07
N ALA A 32 -1.44 -6.05 -21.87
CA ALA A 32 -1.65 -5.20 -20.71
C ALA A 32 -3.07 -4.59 -20.71
N ASN A 33 -3.54 -4.12 -21.87
CA ASN A 33 -4.88 -3.55 -22.01
C ASN A 33 -5.97 -4.59 -21.74
N ARG A 34 -5.81 -5.81 -22.24
CA ARG A 34 -6.73 -6.92 -21.91
C ARG A 34 -6.81 -7.15 -20.40
N MET A 35 -5.66 -7.21 -19.71
CA MET A 35 -5.61 -7.41 -18.26
C MET A 35 -6.33 -6.28 -17.50
N LYS A 36 -6.11 -5.01 -17.88
CA LYS A 36 -6.79 -3.85 -17.28
C LYS A 36 -8.30 -3.91 -17.52
N SER A 37 -8.72 -4.21 -18.74
CA SER A 37 -10.14 -4.29 -19.13
C SER A 37 -10.89 -5.43 -18.44
N MET A 38 -10.23 -6.58 -18.24
CA MET A 38 -10.81 -7.72 -17.52
C MET A 38 -11.07 -7.43 -16.03
N PHE A 39 -10.38 -6.47 -15.43
CA PHE A 39 -10.54 -6.16 -14.00
C PHE A 39 -11.86 -5.40 -13.74
N ALA A 40 -12.93 -6.12 -13.44
CA ALA A 40 -14.28 -5.57 -13.26
C ALA A 40 -14.53 -4.90 -11.90
N TYR A 41 -13.60 -4.04 -11.45
CA TYR A 41 -13.63 -3.40 -10.13
C TYR A 41 -14.99 -2.81 -9.72
N ARG A 42 -15.60 -1.99 -10.59
CA ARG A 42 -16.92 -1.38 -10.35
C ARG A 42 -18.00 -2.43 -10.07
N LYS A 43 -18.04 -3.52 -10.85
CA LYS A 43 -19.01 -4.61 -10.68
C LYS A 43 -18.76 -5.35 -9.36
N MET A 44 -17.50 -5.60 -9.01
CA MET A 44 -17.13 -6.24 -7.74
C MET A 44 -17.59 -5.41 -6.53
N ILE A 45 -17.30 -4.10 -6.51
CA ILE A 45 -17.72 -3.22 -5.42
C ILE A 45 -19.24 -3.12 -5.33
N GLN A 46 -19.94 -3.03 -6.47
CA GLN A 46 -21.41 -3.01 -6.50
C GLN A 46 -22.00 -4.31 -5.91
N ALA A 47 -21.46 -5.47 -6.27
CA ALA A 47 -21.89 -6.75 -5.72
C ALA A 47 -21.65 -6.84 -4.21
N ILE A 48 -20.49 -6.37 -3.74
CA ILE A 48 -20.16 -6.29 -2.31
C ILE A 48 -21.18 -5.39 -1.59
N LYS A 49 -21.42 -4.17 -2.08
CA LYS A 49 -22.36 -3.22 -1.48
C LYS A 49 -23.78 -3.77 -1.43
N SER A 50 -24.29 -4.30 -2.55
CA SER A 50 -25.63 -4.89 -2.60
C SER A 50 -25.79 -6.06 -1.64
N ARG A 51 -24.77 -6.92 -1.51
CA ARG A 51 -24.82 -8.02 -0.54
C ARG A 51 -24.71 -7.51 0.90
N ALA A 52 -23.93 -6.46 1.15
CA ALA A 52 -23.76 -5.88 2.47
C ALA A 52 -25.07 -5.29 2.98
N ASP A 53 -25.74 -4.53 2.12
CA ASP A 53 -27.04 -3.90 2.38
C ASP A 53 -28.10 -4.96 2.75
N LYS A 54 -28.22 -6.02 1.93
CA LYS A 54 -29.10 -7.16 2.22
C LYS A 54 -28.81 -7.88 3.55
N MET A 55 -27.58 -7.82 4.05
CA MET A 55 -27.15 -8.50 5.28
C MET A 55 -26.98 -7.55 6.46
N GLY A 56 -27.34 -6.27 6.34
CA GLY A 56 -27.18 -5.26 7.38
C GLY A 56 -25.71 -4.99 7.77
N VAL A 57 -24.77 -5.19 6.84
CA VAL A 57 -23.33 -4.96 7.08
C VAL A 57 -22.93 -3.60 6.50
N ALA A 58 -22.37 -2.73 7.33
CA ALA A 58 -21.88 -1.44 6.85
C ALA A 58 -20.64 -1.60 5.96
N VAL A 59 -20.58 -0.79 4.91
CA VAL A 59 -19.44 -0.71 3.98
C VAL A 59 -18.85 0.68 4.03
N ILE A 60 -17.56 0.78 4.35
CA ILE A 60 -16.82 2.04 4.48
C ILE A 60 -15.86 2.15 3.31
N GLU A 61 -15.99 3.23 2.54
CA GLU A 61 -15.03 3.55 1.48
C GLU A 61 -13.92 4.45 2.01
N VAL A 62 -12.67 4.12 1.68
CA VAL A 62 -11.51 4.94 2.05
C VAL A 62 -10.72 5.37 0.83
N ASN A 63 -9.99 6.48 0.96
CA ASN A 63 -9.08 6.94 -0.08
C ASN A 63 -8.01 5.86 -0.35
N PRO A 64 -7.72 5.47 -1.61
CA PRO A 64 -6.70 4.46 -1.94
C PRO A 64 -5.24 4.94 -1.82
N ALA A 65 -5.00 6.24 -1.59
CA ALA A 65 -3.66 6.81 -1.67
C ALA A 65 -2.63 6.08 -0.77
N PHE A 66 -1.58 5.55 -1.41
CA PHE A 66 -0.40 4.94 -0.77
C PHE A 66 -0.68 3.79 0.20
N THR A 67 -1.81 3.10 0.13
CA THR A 67 -2.15 1.97 1.03
C THR A 67 -1.21 0.78 0.86
N SER A 68 -0.86 0.41 -0.37
CA SER A 68 0.12 -0.63 -0.67
C SER A 68 1.53 -0.26 -0.20
N VAL A 69 1.93 1.00 -0.39
CA VAL A 69 3.25 1.52 -0.01
C VAL A 69 3.39 1.61 1.51
N SER A 70 2.41 2.19 2.20
CA SER A 70 2.44 2.27 3.66
C SER A 70 2.32 0.88 4.28
N GLY A 71 1.50 0.00 3.71
CA GLY A 71 1.39 -1.40 4.12
C GLY A 71 2.73 -2.14 4.03
N LYS A 72 3.35 -2.17 2.85
CA LYS A 72 4.62 -2.88 2.62
C LYS A 72 5.73 -2.38 3.55
N MET A 73 5.83 -1.06 3.76
CA MET A 73 6.90 -0.46 4.56
C MET A 73 6.65 -0.53 6.08
N LYS A 74 5.39 -0.60 6.54
CA LYS A 74 5.08 -0.58 7.99
C LYS A 74 4.81 -1.94 8.58
N TYR A 75 4.07 -2.77 7.86
CA TYR A 75 3.40 -3.92 8.46
C TYR A 75 3.91 -5.27 7.94
N MET A 76 4.49 -5.31 6.74
CA MET A 76 5.01 -6.54 6.13
C MET A 76 6.07 -7.21 7.00
N ARG A 77 7.21 -6.52 7.27
CA ARG A 77 8.26 -7.04 8.16
C ARG A 77 7.82 -7.11 9.62
N LYS A 78 7.04 -6.12 10.07
CA LYS A 78 6.59 -6.03 11.47
C LYS A 78 5.76 -7.24 11.91
N PHE A 79 4.90 -7.75 11.03
CA PHE A 79 3.99 -8.86 11.33
C PHE A 79 4.32 -10.15 10.57
N GLY A 80 5.33 -10.15 9.70
CA GLY A 80 5.66 -11.31 8.86
C GLY A 80 4.54 -11.69 7.87
N ILE A 81 3.77 -10.70 7.40
CA ILE A 81 2.59 -10.91 6.54
C ILE A 81 2.90 -10.56 5.08
N SER A 82 2.10 -11.06 4.13
CA SER A 82 2.26 -10.73 2.72
C SER A 82 1.96 -9.25 2.41
N ILE A 83 2.43 -8.76 1.27
CA ILE A 83 2.14 -7.38 0.83
C ILE A 83 0.63 -7.10 0.73
N HIS A 84 -0.16 -8.10 0.30
CA HIS A 84 -1.61 -7.97 0.18
C HIS A 84 -2.29 -7.90 1.54
N GLN A 85 -1.85 -8.72 2.51
CA GLN A 85 -2.34 -8.65 3.89
C GLN A 85 -1.95 -7.32 4.54
N ALA A 86 -0.73 -6.83 4.30
CA ALA A 86 -0.27 -5.55 4.81
C ALA A 86 -1.06 -4.36 4.23
N ALA A 87 -1.40 -4.40 2.94
CA ALA A 87 -2.29 -3.42 2.31
C ALA A 87 -3.70 -3.50 2.93
N ALA A 88 -4.28 -4.70 3.05
CA ALA A 88 -5.59 -4.91 3.67
C ALA A 88 -5.64 -4.38 5.12
N PHE A 89 -4.58 -4.61 5.90
CA PHE A 89 -4.45 -4.09 7.26
C PHE A 89 -4.44 -2.56 7.28
N THR A 90 -3.73 -1.94 6.34
CA THR A 90 -3.69 -0.48 6.18
C THR A 90 -5.06 0.10 5.82
N ILE A 91 -5.80 -0.55 4.92
CA ILE A 91 -7.17 -0.18 4.55
C ILE A 91 -8.08 -0.24 5.78
N GLY A 92 -8.02 -1.36 6.53
CA GLY A 92 -8.81 -1.52 7.76
C GLY A 92 -8.53 -0.44 8.79
N ARG A 93 -7.25 -0.12 9.04
CA ARG A 93 -6.86 0.98 9.93
C ARG A 93 -7.38 2.34 9.46
N ARG A 94 -7.35 2.60 8.16
CA ARG A 94 -7.90 3.84 7.58
C ARG A 94 -9.41 3.93 7.77
N GLY A 95 -10.13 2.81 7.65
CA GLY A 95 -11.56 2.74 7.95
C GLY A 95 -11.90 2.99 9.42
N LEU A 96 -10.96 2.72 10.33
CA LEU A 96 -11.06 3.07 11.75
C LEU A 96 -10.64 4.54 12.05
N GLY A 97 -10.32 5.34 11.03
CA GLY A 97 -9.93 6.74 11.20
C GLY A 97 -8.43 6.98 11.50
N TYR A 98 -7.59 5.95 11.49
CA TYR A 98 -6.15 6.14 11.71
C TYR A 98 -5.48 6.80 10.50
N LYS A 99 -4.65 7.82 10.78
CA LYS A 99 -3.74 8.43 9.79
C LYS A 99 -2.48 7.58 9.67
N GLU A 100 -2.17 7.14 8.46
CA GLU A 100 -0.98 6.34 8.19
C GLU A 100 0.26 7.24 8.15
N LYS A 101 0.85 7.52 9.32
CA LYS A 101 2.13 8.24 9.43
C LYS A 101 3.31 7.31 9.12
N ALA A 102 4.38 7.87 8.54
CA ALA A 102 5.63 7.15 8.32
C ALA A 102 6.27 6.73 9.66
N PRO A 103 6.87 5.53 9.73
CA PRO A 103 7.54 5.06 10.94
C PRO A 103 8.80 5.89 11.23
N LYS A 104 9.23 5.95 12.50
CA LYS A 104 10.38 6.77 12.93
C LYS A 104 11.65 6.49 12.10
N VAL A 105 11.93 5.22 11.81
CA VAL A 105 13.07 4.78 10.99
C VAL A 105 13.08 5.37 9.58
N LEU A 106 11.91 5.64 8.99
CA LEU A 106 11.79 6.25 7.66
C LEU A 106 11.61 7.76 7.73
N LYS A 107 11.13 8.29 8.86
CA LYS A 107 10.83 9.72 9.04
C LYS A 107 12.08 10.60 8.89
N LYS A 108 13.27 10.07 9.19
CA LYS A 108 14.56 10.76 8.97
C LYS A 108 14.84 11.07 7.49
N TYR A 109 14.28 10.30 6.57
CA TYR A 109 14.52 10.47 5.12
C TYR A 109 13.45 11.31 4.42
N VAL A 110 12.54 11.92 5.19
CA VAL A 110 11.47 12.78 4.69
C VAL A 110 11.70 14.20 5.22
N PRO A 111 11.61 15.24 4.37
CA PRO A 111 11.76 16.63 4.82
C PRO A 111 10.78 16.99 5.94
N LYS A 112 11.24 17.77 6.93
CA LYS A 112 10.40 18.24 8.05
C LYS A 112 9.21 19.08 7.56
N ASP A 113 9.37 19.79 6.44
CA ASP A 113 8.36 20.69 5.85
C ASP A 113 7.29 19.99 5.00
N ALA A 114 7.39 18.66 4.83
CA ALA A 114 6.33 17.91 4.17
C ALA A 114 5.11 17.84 5.11
N SER A 115 4.14 18.73 4.93
CA SER A 115 3.04 18.92 5.88
C SER A 115 2.02 17.77 5.90
N HIS A 116 1.77 17.11 4.76
CA HIS A 116 0.78 16.01 4.70
C HIS A 116 1.43 14.62 4.58
N HIS A 117 0.90 13.65 5.33
CA HIS A 117 1.40 12.27 5.36
C HIS A 117 1.42 11.56 3.99
N TRP A 118 0.56 11.94 3.05
CA TRP A 118 0.64 11.42 1.67
C TRP A 118 1.90 11.88 0.93
N LYS A 119 2.36 13.11 1.17
CA LYS A 119 3.62 13.60 0.60
C LYS A 119 4.80 12.79 1.13
N HIS A 120 4.77 12.39 2.40
CA HIS A 120 5.78 11.50 2.99
C HIS A 120 5.83 10.18 2.24
N TRP A 121 4.68 9.53 2.03
CA TRP A 121 4.64 8.25 1.31
C TRP A 121 5.03 8.36 -0.15
N SER A 122 4.69 9.47 -0.82
CA SER A 122 5.14 9.72 -2.19
C SER A 122 6.66 9.78 -2.28
N ILE A 123 7.30 10.54 -1.38
CA ILE A 123 8.77 10.66 -1.31
C ILE A 123 9.40 9.30 -0.98
N LEU A 124 8.89 8.61 0.05
CA LEU A 124 9.40 7.30 0.44
C LEU A 124 9.25 6.27 -0.68
N ASN A 125 8.15 6.28 -1.42
CA ASN A 125 7.97 5.35 -2.55
C ASN A 125 9.01 5.58 -3.66
N LYS A 126 9.39 6.84 -3.91
CA LYS A 126 10.44 7.18 -4.88
C LYS A 126 11.84 6.78 -4.39
N LYS A 127 12.14 7.03 -3.11
CA LYS A 127 13.45 6.70 -2.51
C LYS A 127 13.66 5.18 -2.41
N PHE A 128 12.63 4.44 -1.99
CA PHE A 128 12.68 3.00 -1.80
C PHE A 128 12.02 2.24 -2.95
N SER A 129 12.49 2.51 -4.17
CA SER A 129 12.03 1.84 -5.39
C SER A 129 12.83 0.56 -5.64
N VAL A 130 12.80 -0.37 -4.68
CA VAL A 130 13.48 -1.66 -4.75
C VAL A 130 12.49 -2.81 -4.72
N ARG A 131 12.96 -4.04 -5.02
CA ARG A 131 12.14 -5.25 -4.96
C ARG A 131 11.53 -5.47 -3.57
N THR A 132 10.30 -5.98 -3.55
CA THR A 132 9.53 -6.14 -2.30
C THR A 132 10.22 -7.04 -1.27
N HIS A 133 10.84 -8.14 -1.70
CA HIS A 133 11.56 -9.03 -0.76
C HIS A 133 12.77 -8.32 -0.13
N THR A 134 13.44 -7.46 -0.88
CA THR A 134 14.60 -6.71 -0.40
C THR A 134 14.22 -5.74 0.71
N LEU A 135 13.06 -5.07 0.59
CA LEU A 135 12.52 -4.19 1.65
C LEU A 135 12.42 -4.89 3.02
N TYR A 136 12.23 -6.21 3.04
CA TYR A 136 12.16 -6.98 4.27
C TYR A 136 13.48 -6.95 5.06
N HIS A 137 14.61 -6.86 4.37
CA HIS A 137 15.93 -6.88 4.99
C HIS A 137 16.40 -5.47 5.39
N LEU A 138 16.03 -4.45 4.61
CA LEU A 138 16.56 -3.08 4.75
C LEU A 138 16.36 -2.42 6.12
N PHE A 139 15.20 -2.53 6.74
CA PHE A 139 14.93 -1.85 8.01
C PHE A 139 13.85 -2.53 8.84
N ASN A 140 13.97 -2.43 10.16
CA ASN A 140 12.99 -2.95 11.10
C ASN A 140 12.19 -1.81 11.74
N VAL A 141 10.87 -1.81 11.54
CA VAL A 141 9.97 -0.80 12.10
C VAL A 141 9.94 -0.85 13.64
N ASN A 142 10.25 -2.00 14.24
CA ASN A 142 10.31 -2.17 15.69
C ASN A 142 11.65 -1.72 16.30
N GLN A 143 12.70 -1.50 15.48
CA GLN A 143 14.01 -1.00 15.91
C GLN A 143 14.25 0.39 15.26
N PRO A 144 13.61 1.45 15.78
CA PRO A 144 13.52 2.74 15.07
C PRO A 144 14.86 3.49 14.96
N TYR A 145 15.85 3.14 15.77
CA TYR A 145 17.17 3.76 15.80
C TYR A 145 18.18 3.05 14.89
N GLN A 146 17.84 1.87 14.37
CA GLN A 146 18.71 1.16 13.44
C GLN A 146 18.79 1.91 12.11
N GLU A 147 19.97 1.93 11.53
CA GLU A 147 20.15 2.45 10.18
C GLU A 147 19.55 1.51 9.13
N ILE A 148 19.36 2.05 7.93
CA ILE A 148 18.91 1.23 6.82
C ILE A 148 20.10 0.41 6.33
N ASP A 149 19.94 -0.90 6.34
CA ASP A 149 20.94 -1.83 5.86
C ASP A 149 20.97 -1.83 4.32
N VAL A 150 21.77 -0.91 3.77
CA VAL A 150 22.00 -0.77 2.32
C VAL A 150 23.08 -1.72 1.78
N PHE A 151 23.71 -2.52 2.65
CA PHE A 151 24.77 -3.46 2.27
C PHE A 151 24.33 -4.92 2.31
N HIS A 152 23.05 -5.17 2.61
CA HIS A 152 22.51 -6.52 2.67
C HIS A 152 22.74 -7.32 1.36
N PRO A 153 23.19 -8.59 1.41
CA PRO A 153 23.54 -9.39 0.23
C PRO A 153 22.40 -9.57 -0.79
N SER A 154 21.14 -9.43 -0.38
CA SER A 154 19.98 -9.56 -1.27
C SER A 154 19.80 -8.37 -2.23
N LEU A 155 20.46 -7.24 -1.98
CA LEU A 155 20.41 -6.06 -2.85
C LEU A 155 21.27 -6.28 -4.09
N LEU A 156 20.73 -5.97 -5.26
CA LEU A 156 21.51 -5.84 -6.48
C LEU A 156 22.38 -4.57 -6.41
N GLU A 157 23.52 -4.57 -7.11
CA GLU A 157 24.43 -3.40 -7.11
C GLU A 157 23.72 -2.11 -7.57
N GLU A 158 22.84 -2.21 -8.57
CA GLU A 158 22.02 -1.07 -9.03
C GLU A 158 21.09 -0.54 -7.91
N GLU A 159 20.45 -1.44 -7.16
CA GLU A 159 19.57 -1.08 -6.04
C GLU A 159 20.38 -0.44 -4.90
N LYS A 160 21.58 -0.95 -4.62
CA LYS A 160 22.50 -0.37 -3.62
C LYS A 160 22.89 1.06 -4.00
N GLN A 161 23.38 1.26 -5.23
CA GLN A 161 23.78 2.58 -5.72
C GLN A 161 22.61 3.57 -5.68
N GLN A 162 21.41 3.14 -6.06
CA GLN A 162 20.20 3.97 -5.98
C GLN A 162 19.85 4.34 -4.53
N LEU A 163 19.88 3.38 -3.61
CA LEU A 163 19.59 3.64 -2.19
C LEU A 163 20.62 4.59 -1.58
N ILE A 164 21.91 4.37 -1.82
CA ILE A 164 22.98 5.25 -1.32
C ILE A 164 22.78 6.67 -1.84
N LYS A 165 22.53 6.84 -3.15
CA LYS A 165 22.27 8.16 -3.76
C LYS A 165 21.03 8.88 -3.21
N THR A 166 20.00 8.13 -2.80
CA THR A 166 18.72 8.71 -2.33
C THR A 166 18.66 8.92 -0.81
N LEU A 167 19.54 8.25 -0.06
CA LEU A 167 19.64 8.32 1.40
C LEU A 167 20.78 9.21 1.90
N ALA A 168 21.77 9.52 1.05
CA ALA A 168 22.69 10.66 1.23
C ALA A 168 21.92 11.98 1.25
#